data_AF-A0A2X3J8H5-F1
#
_entry.id   AF-A0A2X3J8H5-F1
#
_cell.length_a   1.000
_cell.length_b   1.000
_cell.length_c   1.000
_cell.angle_alpha   90.00
_cell.angle_beta   90.00
_cell.angle_gamma   90.00
#
_symmetry.space_group_name_H-M   'P 1'
#
loop_
_entity.id
_entity.type
_entity.pdbx_description
1 polymer ?
#
loop_
_entity_poly.entity_id
_entity_poly.type
_entity_poly.pdbx_seq_one_letter_code
_entity_poly.pdbx_strand_id
1 'polypeptide(L)'
;MLAISQPCLPACTTPAPISLPQAPEPALIPQYGEVWEIGVLYGPHGAPDFFTPESMDTFFNAEWQVHYNSNRLGVRLVGPKPEWTRSRRRRSGLTSPPTCTTCEYAIGAVNFTGDFPVILTRDGPSLGGFVCPVTIAKAELWKVGQVEAGDRIRFHAISFEHAQSLEIAQQVAVTNLWCRGKPAGPASFDCTRRDDQRGDPGGNSCSGSAAGGGLPSGGRQLCADRIRR
;
A
#
# COMPACT_ATOMS: atom_id res chain seq x y z
N MET A 1 -5.53 -11.49 15.59
CA MET A 1 -6.14 -12.55 14.74
C MET A 1 -7.28 -11.91 13.98
N LEU A 2 -7.25 -11.92 12.65
CA LEU A 2 -8.41 -11.53 11.84
C LEU A 2 -9.60 -12.41 12.24
N ALA A 3 -10.79 -11.81 12.35
CA ALA A 3 -12.00 -12.55 12.64
C ALA A 3 -12.25 -13.53 11.48
N ILE A 4 -11.91 -14.79 11.69
CA ILE A 4 -12.34 -15.88 10.82
C ILE A 4 -13.87 -15.85 10.87
N SER A 5 -14.53 -15.78 9.72
CA SER A 5 -16.00 -15.89 9.66
C SER A 5 -16.41 -17.15 10.42
N GLN A 6 -17.22 -16.97 11.47
CA GLN A 6 -17.80 -18.05 12.27
C GLN A 6 -19.29 -18.12 11.95
N PRO A 7 -19.68 -18.66 10.79
CA PRO A 7 -21.07 -18.63 10.31
C PRO A 7 -22.03 -19.42 11.23
N CYS A 8 -21.51 -20.21 12.17
CA CYS A 8 -22.28 -20.88 13.22
C CYS A 8 -22.73 -19.95 14.35
N LEU A 9 -22.12 -18.75 14.50
CA LEU A 9 -22.54 -17.76 15.48
C LEU A 9 -23.64 -16.88 14.90
N PRO A 10 -24.76 -16.67 15.62
CA PRO A 10 -25.84 -15.76 15.18
C PRO A 10 -25.37 -14.32 14.94
N ALA A 11 -24.28 -13.91 15.59
CA ALA A 11 -23.70 -12.58 15.45
C ALA A 11 -22.71 -12.45 14.27
N CYS A 12 -22.40 -13.53 13.55
CA CYS A 12 -21.48 -13.48 12.43
C CYS A 12 -22.21 -13.03 11.16
N THR A 13 -22.09 -11.75 10.83
CA THR A 13 -22.64 -11.16 9.60
C THR A 13 -21.73 -11.35 8.39
N THR A 14 -20.51 -11.87 8.59
CA THR A 14 -19.56 -12.12 7.50
C THR A 14 -19.90 -13.43 6.80
N PRO A 15 -20.23 -13.43 5.51
CA PRO A 15 -20.54 -14.66 4.79
C PRO A 15 -19.35 -15.62 4.79
N ALA A 16 -19.65 -16.93 4.77
CA ALA A 16 -18.62 -17.95 4.67
C ALA A 16 -17.88 -17.83 3.32
N PRO A 17 -16.59 -18.22 3.25
CA PRO A 17 -15.86 -18.28 1.98
C PRO A 17 -16.59 -19.18 0.99
N ILE A 18 -16.85 -18.67 -0.22
CA ILE A 18 -17.52 -19.42 -1.30
C ILE A 18 -16.54 -20.12 -2.25
N SER A 19 -15.23 -19.93 -2.05
CA SER A 19 -14.17 -20.55 -2.84
C SER A 19 -12.95 -20.84 -1.97
N LEU A 20 -12.11 -21.78 -2.42
CA LEU A 20 -10.83 -22.07 -1.79
C LEU A 20 -9.88 -20.85 -1.91
N PRO A 21 -9.00 -20.62 -0.92
CA PRO A 21 -7.98 -19.57 -1.02
C PRO A 21 -7.14 -19.72 -2.28
N GLN A 22 -6.97 -18.63 -3.02
CA GLN A 22 -6.13 -18.58 -4.22
C GLN A 22 -5.03 -17.54 -4.02
N ALA A 23 -3.83 -17.85 -4.53
CA ALA A 23 -2.77 -16.85 -4.58
C ALA A 23 -3.15 -15.74 -5.57
N PRO A 24 -2.90 -14.46 -5.25
CA PRO A 24 -3.10 -13.38 -6.21
C PRO A 24 -2.15 -13.54 -7.39
N GLU A 25 -2.54 -13.00 -8.54
CA GLU A 25 -1.66 -12.92 -9.70
C GLU A 25 -0.36 -12.18 -9.31
N PRO A 26 0.84 -12.69 -9.65
CA PRO A 26 2.10 -12.07 -9.24
C PRO A 26 2.23 -10.59 -9.61
N ALA A 27 1.60 -10.16 -10.71
CA ALA A 27 1.58 -8.77 -11.14
C ALA A 27 0.78 -7.84 -10.20
N LEU A 28 -0.15 -8.37 -9.41
CA LEU A 28 -0.93 -7.63 -8.41
C LEU A 28 -0.17 -7.45 -7.09
N ILE A 29 0.94 -8.16 -6.89
CA ILE A 29 1.73 -8.08 -5.66
C ILE A 29 2.61 -6.83 -5.76
N PRO A 30 2.41 -5.83 -4.88
CA PRO A 30 3.22 -4.63 -4.91
C PRO A 30 4.67 -4.93 -4.50
N GLN A 31 5.60 -4.16 -5.06
CA GLN A 31 6.99 -4.19 -4.63
C GLN A 31 7.17 -3.19 -3.48
N TYR A 32 7.74 -3.67 -2.39
CA TYR A 32 8.06 -2.88 -1.21
C TYR A 32 9.55 -2.59 -1.21
N GLY A 33 9.92 -1.37 -0.84
CA GLY A 33 11.30 -0.94 -0.73
C GLY A 33 11.44 0.25 0.21
N GLU A 34 12.67 0.69 0.42
CA GLU A 34 12.98 1.84 1.29
C GLU A 34 12.76 3.19 0.58
N VAL A 35 12.65 3.18 -0.74
CA VAL A 35 12.46 4.37 -1.58
C VAL A 35 11.16 4.23 -2.36
N TRP A 36 10.24 5.17 -2.12
CA TRP A 36 8.90 5.19 -2.68
C TRP A 36 8.75 6.32 -3.69
N GLU A 37 8.44 5.96 -4.94
CA GLU A 37 8.05 6.93 -5.95
C GLU A 37 6.54 7.13 -5.92
N ILE A 38 6.10 8.35 -5.60
CA ILE A 38 4.68 8.68 -5.40
C ILE A 38 4.24 9.73 -6.42
N GLY A 39 3.23 9.36 -7.21
CA GLY A 39 2.62 10.23 -8.21
C GLY A 39 1.72 11.30 -7.58
N VAL A 40 1.97 12.57 -7.92
CA VAL A 40 1.23 13.72 -7.40
C VAL A 40 0.69 14.61 -8.52
N LEU A 41 -0.45 15.24 -8.25
CA LEU A 41 -1.01 16.32 -9.06
C LEU A 41 -0.51 17.66 -8.53
N TYR A 42 -0.13 18.55 -9.45
CA TYR A 42 0.30 19.90 -9.12
C TYR A 42 -0.90 20.76 -8.71
N GLY A 43 -0.81 21.46 -7.57
CA GLY A 43 -1.87 22.28 -7.00
C GLY A 43 -2.52 21.67 -5.75
N PRO A 44 -3.41 22.43 -5.08
CA PRO A 44 -4.02 23.70 -5.52
C PRO A 44 -3.15 24.96 -5.33
N HIS A 45 -2.14 24.94 -4.44
CA HIS A 45 -1.33 26.12 -4.11
C HIS A 45 0.08 26.09 -4.71
N GLY A 46 0.28 25.36 -5.81
CA GLY A 46 1.55 25.30 -6.53
C GLY A 46 1.84 26.55 -7.38
N ALA A 47 0.91 27.49 -7.51
CA ALA A 47 1.14 28.72 -8.27
C ALA A 47 2.35 29.50 -7.72
N PRO A 48 3.11 30.22 -8.58
CA PRO A 48 4.34 30.94 -8.19
C PRO A 48 4.11 32.03 -7.13
N ASP A 49 2.85 32.34 -6.82
CA ASP A 49 2.44 33.26 -5.77
C ASP A 49 2.87 32.83 -4.36
N PHE A 50 3.05 31.52 -4.14
CA PHE A 50 3.38 30.95 -2.83
C PHE A 50 4.80 30.40 -2.76
N PHE A 51 5.20 29.61 -3.77
CA PHE A 51 6.52 28.99 -3.86
C PHE A 51 7.30 29.56 -5.05
N THR A 52 8.61 29.74 -4.90
CA THR A 52 9.45 30.07 -6.05
C THR A 52 9.51 28.86 -6.99
N PRO A 53 9.64 29.05 -8.31
CA PRO A 53 9.80 27.94 -9.24
C PRO A 53 10.96 27.00 -8.85
N GLU A 54 12.09 27.56 -8.42
CA GLU A 54 13.26 26.81 -7.95
C GLU A 54 12.98 25.96 -6.68
N SER A 55 12.13 26.46 -5.78
CA SER A 55 11.68 25.73 -4.58
C SER A 55 10.81 24.52 -4.98
N MET A 56 9.97 24.67 -6.00
CA MET A 56 9.17 23.56 -6.54
C MET A 56 10.04 22.55 -7.29
N ASP A 57 11.03 22.99 -8.05
CA ASP A 57 12.00 22.09 -8.71
C ASP A 57 12.80 21.30 -7.66
N THR A 58 13.21 21.97 -6.59
CA THR A 58 13.86 21.33 -5.44
C THR A 58 12.93 20.31 -4.77
N PHE A 59 11.64 20.62 -4.63
CA PHE A 59 10.65 19.72 -4.05
C PHE A 59 10.53 18.39 -4.82
N PHE A 60 10.49 18.45 -6.16
CA PHE A 60 10.38 17.26 -7.01
C PHE A 60 11.70 16.49 -7.14
N ASN A 61 12.85 17.16 -7.09
CA ASN A 61 14.16 16.52 -7.17
C ASN A 61 14.64 15.93 -5.82
N ALA A 62 14.04 16.35 -4.70
CA ALA A 62 14.45 15.91 -3.38
C ALA A 62 13.92 14.53 -2.98
N GLU A 63 14.70 13.85 -2.14
CA GLU A 63 14.24 12.70 -1.37
C GLU A 63 13.75 13.17 0.00
N TRP A 64 12.50 12.85 0.32
CA TRP A 64 11.85 13.21 1.57
C TRP A 64 11.88 12.03 2.53
N GLN A 65 12.50 12.18 3.69
CA GLN A 65 12.56 11.14 4.70
C GLN A 65 11.29 11.16 5.57
N VAL A 66 10.69 10.00 5.81
CA VAL A 66 9.56 9.86 6.71
C VAL A 66 10.00 9.99 8.15
N HIS A 67 9.42 10.96 8.86
CA HIS A 67 9.71 11.22 10.26
C HIS A 67 8.98 10.23 11.18
N TYR A 68 9.57 9.90 12.33
CA TYR A 68 8.98 8.98 13.31
C TYR A 68 7.63 9.44 13.87
N ASN A 69 7.38 10.76 13.86
CA ASN A 69 6.10 11.36 14.29
C ASN A 69 5.04 11.32 13.16
N SER A 70 4.86 10.15 12.57
CA SER A 70 3.89 9.89 11.49
C SER A 70 2.82 8.93 11.98
N ASN A 71 1.56 9.22 11.67
CA ASN A 71 0.42 8.39 12.06
C ASN A 71 -0.74 8.54 11.06
N ARG A 72 -1.90 7.98 11.40
CA ARG A 72 -3.09 8.03 10.53
C ARG A 72 -3.68 9.43 10.32
N LEU A 73 -3.30 10.43 11.11
CA LEU A 73 -3.65 11.84 10.91
C LEU A 73 -2.77 12.50 9.85
N GLY A 74 -1.52 12.05 9.73
CA GLY A 74 -0.63 12.51 8.67
C GLY A 74 0.77 11.94 8.78
N VAL A 75 1.42 11.84 7.62
CA VAL A 75 2.81 11.38 7.49
C VAL A 75 3.70 12.59 7.37
N ARG A 76 4.59 12.78 8.36
CA ARG A 76 5.50 13.93 8.42
C ARG A 76 6.76 13.62 7.65
N LEU A 77 7.26 14.62 6.93
CA LEU A 77 8.44 14.50 6.09
C LEU A 77 9.54 15.45 6.56
N VAL A 78 10.77 14.98 6.44
CA VAL A 78 12.00 15.75 6.63
C VAL A 78 12.70 15.85 5.28
N GLY A 79 13.08 17.06 4.89
CA GLY A 79 13.71 17.31 3.61
C GLY A 79 14.22 18.75 3.49
N PRO A 80 14.46 19.23 2.26
CA PRO A 80 14.93 20.58 2.03
C PRO A 80 13.91 21.61 2.51
N LYS A 81 14.40 22.74 3.03
CA LYS A 81 13.55 23.84 3.48
C LYS A 81 13.00 24.59 2.26
N PRO A 82 11.69 24.86 2.18
CA PRO A 82 11.12 25.58 1.07
C PRO A 82 11.54 27.06 1.10
N GLU A 83 11.78 27.61 -0.08
CA GLU A 83 11.87 29.05 -0.28
C GLU A 83 10.50 29.63 -0.68
N TRP A 84 10.15 30.76 -0.06
CA TRP A 84 8.83 31.38 -0.15
C TRP A 84 8.88 32.66 -0.96
N THR A 85 7.97 32.83 -1.93
CA THR A 85 7.91 34.05 -2.77
C THR A 85 7.54 35.29 -1.95
N ARG A 86 6.69 35.14 -0.93
CA ARG A 86 6.27 36.23 -0.03
C ARG A 86 6.97 36.11 1.33
N SER A 87 8.08 36.82 1.49
CA SER A 87 8.77 36.90 2.79
C SER A 87 8.02 37.80 3.77
N ARG A 88 7.24 37.23 4.69
CA ARG A 88 6.85 37.95 5.92
C ARG A 88 7.65 37.37 7.09
N ARG A 89 8.86 37.92 7.31
CA ARG A 89 9.69 37.57 8.47
C ARG A 89 8.92 37.91 9.76
N ARG A 90 8.62 36.91 10.59
CA ARG A 90 8.30 37.19 12.01
C ARG A 90 9.60 37.57 12.72
N ARG A 91 9.48 38.32 13.81
CA ARG A 91 10.61 38.81 14.63
C ARG A 91 11.52 37.69 15.19
N SER A 92 11.13 36.42 15.07
CA SER A 92 11.87 35.23 15.50
C SER A 92 12.84 34.64 14.46
N GLY A 93 12.94 35.22 13.25
CA GLY A 93 13.89 34.73 12.23
C GLY A 93 13.44 33.47 11.47
N LEU A 94 12.25 32.93 11.74
CA LEU A 94 11.63 31.86 10.94
C LEU A 94 10.81 32.45 9.79
N THR A 95 10.99 31.88 8.60
CA THR A 95 10.15 32.18 7.42
C THR A 95 8.83 31.47 7.59
N SER A 96 7.76 32.21 7.85
CA SER A 96 6.41 31.63 7.96
C SER A 96 5.84 31.47 6.55
N PRO A 97 5.15 30.36 6.24
CA PRO A 97 4.36 30.23 5.03
C PRO A 97 3.37 31.39 4.94
N PRO A 98 3.04 31.87 3.73
CA PRO A 98 1.92 32.77 3.54
C PRO A 98 0.66 32.10 4.10
N THR A 99 0.07 32.72 5.12
CA THR A 99 -1.19 32.24 5.69
C THR A 99 -2.27 32.36 4.62
N CYS A 100 -2.76 31.24 4.12
CA CYS A 100 -3.89 31.22 3.21
C CYS A 100 -5.17 31.43 4.03
N THR A 101 -6.15 32.13 3.46
CA THR A 101 -7.53 32.09 3.99
C THR A 101 -7.92 30.62 4.12
N THR A 102 -8.54 30.27 5.25
CA THR A 102 -8.86 28.88 5.58
C THR A 102 -9.49 28.18 4.39
N CYS A 103 -8.87 27.09 3.94
CA CYS A 103 -9.30 26.30 2.81
C CYS A 103 -9.47 24.84 3.24
N GLU A 104 -10.33 24.15 2.50
CA GLU A 104 -10.52 22.71 2.64
C GLU A 104 -9.33 21.97 2.03
N TYR A 105 -8.86 20.94 2.71
CA TYR A 105 -7.78 20.10 2.23
C TYR A 105 -8.31 18.85 1.54
N ALA A 106 -7.68 18.51 0.41
CA ALA A 106 -7.87 17.22 -0.21
C ALA A 106 -7.16 16.13 0.61
N ILE A 107 -7.74 14.92 0.63
CA ILE A 107 -7.04 13.74 1.15
C ILE A 107 -5.83 13.48 0.25
N GLY A 108 -4.65 13.34 0.85
CA GLY A 108 -3.39 13.22 0.13
C GLY A 108 -2.71 14.55 -0.17
N ALA A 109 -3.27 15.69 0.26
CA ALA A 109 -2.59 16.97 0.13
C ALA A 109 -1.29 16.99 0.94
N VAL A 110 -0.22 17.49 0.34
CA VAL A 110 1.05 17.71 1.03
C VAL A 110 1.02 19.11 1.63
N ASN A 111 0.81 19.20 2.92
CA ASN A 111 0.60 20.45 3.63
C ASN A 111 1.91 20.98 4.24
N PHE A 112 2.26 22.24 3.97
CA PHE A 112 3.42 22.89 4.57
C PHE A 112 3.04 23.73 5.80
N THR A 113 3.16 23.13 6.99
CA THR A 113 2.98 23.81 8.29
C THR A 113 4.27 24.49 8.75
N GLY A 114 4.87 25.32 7.90
CA GLY A 114 6.22 25.86 8.10
C GLY A 114 7.24 25.17 7.20
N ASP A 115 8.39 24.82 7.77
CA ASP A 115 9.51 24.23 7.02
C ASP A 115 9.35 22.72 6.75
N PHE A 116 8.46 22.04 7.48
CA PHE A 116 8.29 20.58 7.40
C PHE A 116 6.93 20.22 6.78
N PRO A 117 6.90 19.50 5.64
CA PRO A 117 5.66 19.07 5.03
C PRO A 117 5.04 17.88 5.77
N VAL A 118 3.71 17.80 5.70
CA VAL A 118 2.91 16.69 6.23
C VAL A 118 1.92 16.24 5.16
N ILE A 119 1.96 14.96 4.81
CA ILE A 119 0.94 14.35 3.95
C ILE A 119 -0.33 14.15 4.79
N LEU A 120 -1.42 14.77 4.38
CA LEU A 120 -2.71 14.62 5.05
C LEU A 120 -3.37 13.30 4.63
N THR A 121 -3.43 12.35 5.55
CA THR A 121 -4.03 11.04 5.32
C THR A 121 -5.53 11.05 5.65
N ARG A 122 -6.19 9.90 5.57
CA ARG A 122 -7.65 9.78 5.71
C ARG A 122 -8.21 10.33 7.02
N ASP A 123 -7.49 10.18 8.13
CA ASP A 123 -7.94 10.71 9.44
C ASP A 123 -7.36 12.11 9.71
N GLY A 124 -6.77 12.75 8.70
CA GLY A 124 -6.16 14.06 8.81
C GLY A 124 -7.16 15.21 8.94
N PRO A 125 -6.67 16.41 9.26
CA PRO A 125 -7.50 17.62 9.33
C PRO A 125 -8.11 17.96 7.97
N SER A 126 -9.37 18.39 7.98
CA SER A 126 -10.09 18.78 6.76
C SER A 126 -9.96 20.26 6.41
N LEU A 127 -9.80 21.15 7.40
CA LEU A 127 -9.74 22.60 7.21
C LEU A 127 -8.48 23.18 7.85
N GLY A 128 -7.80 24.09 7.16
CA GLY A 128 -6.70 24.85 7.74
C GLY A 128 -6.24 26.04 6.90
N GLY A 129 -5.24 26.76 7.42
CA GLY A 129 -4.71 28.00 6.82
C GLY A 129 -3.31 27.88 6.22
N PHE A 130 -2.91 26.67 5.83
CA PHE A 130 -1.58 26.38 5.27
C PHE A 130 -1.69 25.98 3.81
N VAL A 131 -0.59 26.12 3.07
CA VAL A 131 -0.55 25.88 1.63
C VAL A 131 -0.21 24.44 1.31
N CYS A 132 -0.82 23.94 0.24
CA CYS A 132 -0.61 22.60 -0.29
C CYS A 132 -0.20 22.70 -1.76
N PRO A 133 1.10 22.61 -2.10
CA PRO A 133 1.57 22.77 -3.47
C PRO A 133 1.23 21.57 -4.36
N VAL A 134 1.05 20.38 -3.77
CA VAL A 134 0.73 19.15 -4.50
C VAL A 134 -0.28 18.29 -3.74
N THR A 135 -0.98 17.44 -4.49
CA THR A 135 -1.93 16.46 -3.95
C THR A 135 -1.61 15.07 -4.51
N ILE A 136 -1.43 14.08 -3.63
CA ILE A 136 -1.16 12.70 -4.04
C ILE A 136 -2.37 12.12 -4.77
N ALA A 137 -2.13 11.45 -5.89
CA ALA A 137 -3.19 10.81 -6.64
C ALA A 137 -3.85 9.70 -5.81
N LYS A 138 -5.17 9.53 -5.95
CA LYS A 138 -5.93 8.55 -5.16
C LYS A 138 -5.38 7.13 -5.29
N ALA A 139 -4.98 6.75 -6.51
CA ALA A 139 -4.37 5.46 -6.80
C ALA A 139 -2.96 5.29 -6.20
N GLU A 140 -2.32 6.35 -5.73
CA GLU A 140 -0.98 6.33 -5.16
C GLU A 140 -1.00 6.36 -3.62
N LEU A 141 -2.15 6.69 -3.00
CA LEU A 141 -2.30 6.81 -1.55
C LEU A 141 -2.01 5.51 -0.78
N TRP A 142 -2.16 4.34 -1.41
CA TRP A 142 -1.82 3.08 -0.74
C TRP A 142 -0.34 3.00 -0.39
N LYS A 143 0.55 3.62 -1.18
CA LYS A 143 2.00 3.69 -0.91
C LYS A 143 2.27 4.43 0.40
N VAL A 144 1.59 5.57 0.61
CA VAL A 144 1.64 6.33 1.87
C VAL A 144 1.15 5.50 3.06
N GLY A 145 0.25 4.55 2.84
CA GLY A 145 -0.20 3.63 3.88
C GLY A 145 0.80 2.52 4.24
N GLN A 146 1.87 2.34 3.46
CA GLN A 146 2.90 1.32 3.64
C GLN A 146 4.25 1.87 4.07
N VAL A 147 4.47 3.19 3.96
CA VAL A 147 5.75 3.80 4.36
C VAL A 147 5.99 3.68 5.87
N GLU A 148 7.24 3.42 6.24
CA GLU A 148 7.69 3.37 7.63
C GLU A 148 8.60 4.57 7.96
N ALA A 149 8.77 4.86 9.26
CA ALA A 149 9.72 5.86 9.70
C ALA A 149 11.15 5.51 9.25
N GLY A 150 11.83 6.45 8.59
CA GLY A 150 13.14 6.25 7.98
C GLY A 150 13.10 6.01 6.47
N ASP A 151 11.95 5.61 5.91
CA ASP A 151 11.77 5.46 4.46
C ASP A 151 11.95 6.80 3.74
N ARG A 152 12.23 6.73 2.44
CA ARG A 152 12.41 7.88 1.56
C ARG A 152 11.30 7.92 0.52
N ILE A 153 10.79 9.12 0.26
CA ILE A 153 9.73 9.37 -0.72
C ILE A 153 10.26 10.35 -1.76
N ARG A 154 10.06 10.04 -3.04
CA ARG A 154 10.29 10.96 -4.15
C ARG A 154 8.95 11.22 -4.85
N PHE A 155 8.59 12.50 -4.92
CA PHE A 155 7.36 12.91 -5.61
C PHE A 155 7.65 13.14 -7.09
N HIS A 156 6.73 12.70 -7.95
CA HIS A 156 6.78 13.03 -9.37
C HIS A 156 5.41 13.51 -9.84
N ALA A 157 5.40 14.56 -10.66
CA ALA A 157 4.18 15.11 -11.20
C ALA A 157 3.58 14.16 -12.25
N ILE A 158 2.27 13.90 -12.14
CA ILE A 158 1.51 13.14 -13.14
C ILE A 158 0.38 13.99 -13.71
N SER A 159 -0.10 13.66 -14.91
CA SER A 159 -1.29 14.31 -15.47
C SER A 159 -2.57 13.80 -14.79
N PHE A 160 -3.62 14.60 -14.85
CA PHE A 160 -4.94 14.18 -14.36
C PHE A 160 -5.45 12.92 -15.08
N GLU A 161 -5.27 12.84 -16.41
CA GLU A 161 -5.62 11.66 -17.21
C GLU A 161 -4.85 10.41 -16.75
N HIS A 162 -3.55 10.56 -16.46
CA HIS A 162 -2.74 9.47 -15.93
C HIS A 162 -3.25 9.03 -14.56
N ALA A 163 -3.51 9.96 -13.64
CA ALA A 163 -4.06 9.67 -12.32
C ALA A 163 -5.40 8.92 -12.41
N GLN A 164 -6.29 9.34 -13.31
CA GLN A 164 -7.56 8.66 -13.55
C GLN A 164 -7.37 7.26 -14.13
N SER A 165 -6.41 7.09 -15.06
CA SER A 165 -6.12 5.78 -15.64
C SER A 165 -5.62 4.77 -14.61
N LEU A 166 -4.82 5.22 -13.63
CA LEU A 166 -4.34 4.39 -12.51
C LEU A 166 -5.50 3.98 -11.60
N GLU A 167 -6.41 4.90 -11.28
CA GLU A 167 -7.59 4.59 -10.47
C GLU A 167 -8.50 3.56 -11.15
N ILE A 168 -8.76 3.74 -12.46
CA ILE A 168 -9.55 2.79 -13.24
C ILE A 168 -8.85 1.42 -13.26
N ALA A 169 -7.52 1.38 -13.48
CA ALA A 169 -6.77 0.12 -13.48
C ALA A 169 -6.86 -0.60 -12.13
N GLN A 170 -6.76 0.12 -11.01
CA GLN A 170 -6.95 -0.46 -9.68
C GLN A 170 -8.36 -0.97 -9.46
N GLN A 171 -9.38 -0.22 -9.88
CA GLN A 171 -10.77 -0.67 -9.75
C GLN A 171 -11.03 -1.95 -10.54
N VAL A 172 -10.52 -2.04 -11.77
CA VAL A 172 -10.59 -3.26 -12.60
C VAL A 172 -9.86 -4.43 -11.93
N ALA A 173 -8.68 -4.17 -11.35
CA ALA A 173 -7.90 -5.18 -10.65
C ALA A 173 -8.62 -5.71 -9.40
N VAL A 174 -9.23 -4.83 -8.59
CA VAL A 174 -10.00 -5.23 -7.40
C VAL A 174 -11.25 -6.01 -7.78
N THR A 175 -11.98 -5.58 -8.83
CA THR A 175 -13.21 -6.24 -9.27
C THR A 175 -12.95 -7.63 -9.82
N ASN A 176 -11.86 -7.83 -10.55
CA ASN A 176 -11.60 -9.10 -11.23
C ASN A 176 -10.55 -9.98 -10.56
N LEU A 177 -9.79 -9.42 -9.62
CA LEU A 177 -8.62 -10.05 -8.99
C LEU A 177 -7.55 -10.49 -10.02
N TRP A 178 -7.42 -9.76 -11.13
CA TRP A 178 -6.36 -9.90 -12.14
C TRP A 178 -5.87 -8.55 -12.66
N CYS A 179 -4.62 -8.48 -13.12
CA CYS A 179 -3.99 -7.24 -13.58
C CYS A 179 -4.48 -6.77 -14.96
N ARG A 180 -4.82 -7.71 -15.86
CA ARG A 180 -5.51 -7.52 -17.17
C ARG A 180 -5.42 -8.85 -17.95
N GLY A 181 -6.57 -9.36 -18.43
CA GLY A 181 -6.64 -10.50 -19.36
C GLY A 181 -6.53 -11.88 -18.70
N LYS A 182 -7.67 -12.56 -18.49
CA LYS A 182 -7.68 -13.99 -18.12
C LYS A 182 -7.59 -14.86 -19.36
N PRO A 183 -6.74 -15.90 -19.45
CA PRO A 183 -7.02 -17.02 -20.34
C PRO A 183 -8.16 -17.87 -19.74
N ALA A 184 -9.10 -18.27 -20.60
CA ALA A 184 -10.21 -19.12 -20.22
C ALA A 184 -9.69 -20.53 -19.87
N GLY A 185 -9.92 -20.96 -18.63
CA GLY A 185 -9.74 -22.34 -18.19
C GLY A 185 -10.95 -22.76 -17.35
N PRO A 186 -11.51 -23.97 -17.56
CA PRO A 186 -12.77 -24.35 -16.95
C PRO A 186 -12.55 -24.75 -15.49
N ALA A 187 -13.27 -24.10 -14.58
CA ALA A 187 -13.39 -24.57 -13.21
C ALA A 187 -14.74 -25.27 -13.04
N SER A 188 -14.80 -26.55 -13.41
CA SER A 188 -15.85 -27.45 -12.91
C SER A 188 -15.38 -28.01 -11.58
N PHE A 189 -15.89 -27.48 -10.47
CA PHE A 189 -15.83 -28.15 -9.18
C PHE A 189 -17.09 -28.99 -9.04
N ASP A 190 -16.94 -30.30 -9.20
CA ASP A 190 -17.95 -31.29 -8.82
C ASP A 190 -17.84 -31.49 -7.29
N CYS A 191 -18.84 -31.03 -6.57
CA CYS A 191 -18.97 -31.16 -5.12
C CYS A 191 -19.85 -32.35 -4.74
N THR A 192 -19.68 -33.51 -5.38
CA THR A 192 -20.37 -34.74 -4.95
C THR A 192 -19.41 -35.82 -4.44
N ARG A 193 -19.10 -35.72 -3.14
CA ARG A 193 -19.07 -36.93 -2.28
C ARG A 193 -19.25 -36.56 -0.82
N ARG A 194 -20.51 -36.61 -0.37
CA ARG A 194 -20.83 -37.14 0.95
C ARG A 194 -20.73 -38.67 0.84
N ASP A 195 -19.98 -39.32 1.72
CA ASP A 195 -20.60 -40.01 2.86
C ASP A 195 -19.57 -40.76 3.71
N ASP A 196 -19.81 -40.61 5.00
CA ASP A 196 -19.23 -41.26 6.17
C ASP A 196 -19.71 -42.73 6.21
N GLN A 197 -18.80 -43.71 6.26
CA GLN A 197 -19.06 -45.05 6.79
C GLN A 197 -17.78 -45.63 7.42
N ARG A 198 -17.88 -45.93 8.71
CA ARG A 198 -16.91 -46.68 9.54
C ARG A 198 -16.91 -48.16 9.17
N GLY A 199 -15.77 -48.83 9.34
CA GLY A 199 -15.70 -50.29 9.41
C GLY A 199 -14.28 -50.86 9.21
N ASP A 200 -13.59 -51.13 10.31
CA ASP A 200 -12.46 -52.09 10.43
C ASP A 200 -13.07 -53.48 10.83
N PRO A 201 -12.40 -54.66 10.86
CA PRO A 201 -11.00 -55.01 10.55
C PRO A 201 -10.76 -56.31 9.74
N GLY A 202 -9.51 -56.51 9.29
CA GLY A 202 -8.85 -57.83 9.25
C GLY A 202 -8.63 -58.53 7.90
N GLY A 203 -7.39 -59.01 7.70
CA GLY A 203 -7.14 -60.33 7.11
C GLY A 203 -6.51 -60.44 5.70
N ASN A 204 -5.20 -60.74 5.71
CA ASN A 204 -4.50 -61.73 4.87
C ASN A 204 -4.30 -61.57 3.34
N SER A 205 -3.03 -61.33 3.01
CA SER A 205 -2.11 -62.26 2.28
C SER A 205 -2.08 -62.33 0.74
N CYS A 206 -0.87 -62.71 0.28
CA CYS A 206 -0.43 -63.20 -1.05
C CYS A 206 0.05 -62.12 -2.06
N SER A 207 1.35 -61.81 -2.18
CA SER A 207 2.49 -62.58 -2.76
C SER A 207 2.67 -62.36 -4.28
N GLY A 208 3.83 -61.86 -4.72
CA GLY A 208 4.21 -61.85 -6.15
C GLY A 208 5.39 -60.97 -6.60
N SER A 209 6.62 -61.35 -6.25
CA SER A 209 7.91 -61.28 -7.00
C SER A 209 8.40 -60.01 -7.75
N ALA A 210 9.43 -59.38 -7.15
CA ALA A 210 10.77 -58.97 -7.62
C ALA A 210 11.11 -58.63 -9.11
N ALA A 211 11.63 -57.40 -9.29
CA ALA A 211 12.95 -57.04 -9.88
C ALA A 211 13.17 -55.53 -9.55
N GLY A 212 14.27 -54.98 -9.04
CA GLY A 212 15.68 -55.32 -8.99
C GLY A 212 16.46 -54.08 -9.47
N GLY A 213 17.07 -53.30 -8.56
CA GLY A 213 17.87 -52.11 -8.95
C GLY A 213 18.25 -51.20 -7.78
N GLY A 214 19.46 -51.36 -7.26
CA GLY A 214 19.96 -50.81 -5.99
C GLY A 214 20.15 -49.29 -5.88
N LEU A 215 19.95 -48.82 -4.63
CA LEU A 215 20.54 -47.62 -4.01
C LEU A 215 22.03 -47.86 -3.64
N PRO A 216 22.79 -46.80 -3.33
CA PRO A 216 23.04 -46.42 -1.93
C PRO A 216 22.83 -44.91 -1.72
N SER A 217 21.97 -44.45 -0.79
CA SER A 217 22.10 -44.36 0.67
C SER A 217 22.98 -43.21 1.18
N GLY A 218 22.35 -42.27 1.90
CA GLY A 218 22.95 -41.28 2.82
C GLY A 218 22.42 -39.86 2.57
N GLY A 219 21.41 -39.30 3.25
CA GLY A 219 20.78 -39.61 4.53
C GLY A 219 21.18 -38.57 5.59
N ARG A 220 20.37 -37.52 5.78
CA ARG A 220 19.94 -36.91 7.07
C ARG A 220 19.30 -35.50 6.90
N GLN A 221 17.97 -35.49 6.82
CA GLN A 221 17.03 -34.96 7.81
C GLN A 221 17.43 -33.72 8.68
N LEU A 222 16.64 -32.64 8.52
CA LEU A 222 16.05 -31.70 9.50
C LEU A 222 16.90 -30.80 10.44
N CYS A 223 16.57 -29.50 10.42
CA CYS A 223 16.24 -28.61 11.58
C CYS A 223 15.92 -27.21 11.00
N ALA A 224 14.68 -26.71 11.02
CA ALA A 224 13.97 -26.07 12.14
C ALA A 224 14.72 -24.88 12.79
N ASP A 225 13.99 -23.77 12.89
CA ASP A 225 14.17 -22.59 13.76
C ASP A 225 15.26 -21.54 13.47
N ARG A 226 14.82 -20.34 13.05
CA ARG A 226 15.04 -19.14 13.88
C ARG A 226 14.11 -17.96 13.53
N ILE A 227 13.08 -17.81 14.36
CA ILE A 227 12.46 -16.53 14.70
C ILE A 227 13.40 -15.78 15.67
N ARG A 228 13.36 -14.44 15.61
CA ARG A 228 14.03 -13.40 16.43
C ARG A 228 15.40 -12.92 15.91
N ARG A 229 15.44 -11.68 15.43
CA ARG A 229 15.66 -10.49 16.28
C ARG A 229 14.84 -9.33 15.76
#